data_AF-A0A0G0KW09-F1
#
_entry.id   AF-A0A0G0KW09-F1
#
_cell.length_a   1.000
_cell.length_b   1.000
_cell.length_c   1.000
_cell.angle_alpha   90.00
_cell.angle_beta   90.00
_cell.angle_gamma   90.00
#
_symmetry.space_group_name_H-M   'P 1'
#
loop_
_entity.id
_entity.type
_entity.pdbx_description
1 polymer ?
#
loop_
_entity_poly.entity_id
_entity_poly.type
_entity_poly.pdbx_seq_one_letter_code
_entity_poly.pdbx_strand_id
1 'polypeptide(L)'
;MKNDLLDIVKECLDIEKETILKAITSAKRARDSAPSAMESHHDTERNQNETLVSALEEKLKELDDLTNNLPKDINGNNISRGFWSYHEIVKDDSLLKIIIVPDGYGGREIEGIKLISLSTPLARSILET
;
A
#
# COMPACT_ATOMS: atom_id res chain seq x y z
N MET A 1 6.20 -22.96 6.99
CA MET A 1 6.14 -22.22 5.72
C MET A 1 6.99 -20.98 5.90
N LYS A 2 8.12 -20.87 5.21
CA LYS A 2 8.87 -19.62 5.11
C LYS A 2 8.31 -18.92 3.87
N ASN A 3 7.28 -18.09 4.03
CA ASN A 3 7.01 -17.11 2.99
C ASN A 3 8.20 -16.14 3.03
N ASP A 4 8.78 -15.85 1.88
CA ASP A 4 9.78 -14.80 1.79
C ASP A 4 9.11 -13.49 2.25
N LEU A 5 9.80 -12.67 3.06
CA LEU A 5 9.23 -11.40 3.53
C LEU A 5 8.85 -10.50 2.35
N LEU A 6 9.57 -10.63 1.25
CA LEU A 6 9.27 -9.96 0.00
C LEU A 6 7.98 -10.45 -0.64
N ASP A 7 7.66 -11.74 -0.53
CA ASP A 7 6.41 -12.29 -1.05
C ASP A 7 5.23 -11.70 -0.29
N ILE A 8 5.34 -11.56 1.03
CA ILE A 8 4.31 -10.94 1.89
C ILE A 8 4.09 -9.48 1.48
N VAL A 9 5.18 -8.71 1.31
CA VAL A 9 5.07 -7.31 0.88
C VAL A 9 4.49 -7.21 -0.53
N LYS A 10 4.91 -8.08 -1.44
CA LYS A 10 4.40 -8.11 -2.82
C LYS A 10 2.90 -8.43 -2.83
N GLU A 11 2.46 -9.39 -2.04
CA GLU A 11 1.05 -9.73 -1.91
C GLU A 11 0.23 -8.55 -1.37
N CYS A 12 0.74 -7.80 -0.37
CA CYS A 12 0.15 -6.54 0.07
C CYS A 12 -0.06 -5.55 -1.09
N LEU A 13 0.97 -5.37 -1.93
CA LEU A 13 0.90 -4.44 -3.06
C LEU A 13 -0.06 -4.94 -4.13
N ASP A 14 -0.08 -6.24 -4.43
CA ASP A 14 -0.98 -6.83 -5.42
C ASP A 14 -2.46 -6.70 -5.00
N ILE A 15 -2.77 -6.89 -3.71
CA ILE A 15 -4.13 -6.67 -3.16
C ILE A 15 -4.56 -5.20 -3.28
N GLU A 16 -3.66 -4.27 -2.93
CA GLU A 16 -3.96 -2.84 -3.07
C GLU A 16 -4.16 -2.48 -4.54
N LYS A 17 -3.34 -3.03 -5.44
CA LYS A 17 -3.43 -2.82 -6.88
C LYS A 17 -4.79 -3.27 -7.42
N GLU A 18 -5.24 -4.46 -7.04
CA GLU A 18 -6.55 -4.97 -7.44
C GLU A 18 -7.68 -4.06 -6.93
N THR A 19 -7.54 -3.55 -5.71
CA THR A 19 -8.51 -2.61 -5.10
C THR A 19 -8.57 -1.29 -5.87
N ILE A 20 -7.42 -0.72 -6.23
CA ILE A 20 -7.35 0.52 -7.03
C ILE A 20 -7.93 0.29 -8.42
N LEU A 21 -7.64 -0.82 -9.09
CA LEU A 21 -8.20 -1.14 -10.40
C LEU A 21 -9.73 -1.26 -10.38
N LYS A 22 -10.28 -1.89 -9.33
CA LYS A 22 -11.73 -1.94 -9.09
C LYS A 22 -12.31 -0.53 -8.90
N ALA A 23 -11.64 0.31 -8.10
CA ALA A 23 -12.06 1.68 -7.88
C ALA A 23 -12.05 2.52 -9.16
N ILE A 24 -11.00 2.41 -9.99
CA ILE A 24 -10.90 3.08 -11.30
C ILE A 24 -12.07 2.65 -12.19
N THR A 25 -12.33 1.34 -12.28
CA THR A 25 -13.43 0.81 -13.09
C THR A 25 -14.77 1.37 -12.63
N SER A 26 -15.00 1.43 -11.31
CA SER A 26 -16.23 2.00 -10.75
C SER A 26 -16.34 3.50 -11.02
N ALA A 27 -15.27 4.26 -10.85
CA ALA A 27 -15.25 5.70 -11.07
C ALA A 27 -15.46 6.05 -12.56
N LYS A 28 -14.88 5.26 -13.47
CA LYS A 28 -15.13 5.38 -14.92
C LYS A 28 -16.61 5.14 -15.26
N ARG A 29 -17.22 4.10 -14.68
CA ARG A 29 -18.67 3.85 -14.84
C ARG A 29 -19.52 5.00 -14.30
N ALA A 30 -19.18 5.52 -13.11
CA ALA A 30 -19.91 6.64 -12.52
C ALA A 30 -19.80 7.91 -13.37
N ARG A 31 -18.60 8.21 -13.89
CA ARG A 31 -18.39 9.30 -14.85
C ARG A 31 -19.21 9.14 -16.12
N ASP A 32 -19.21 7.94 -16.69
CA ASP A 32 -19.88 7.69 -17.97
C ASP A 32 -21.40 7.72 -17.84
N SER A 33 -21.93 7.38 -16.65
CA SER A 33 -23.35 7.49 -16.29
C SER A 33 -23.77 8.87 -15.81
N ALA A 34 -22.83 9.74 -15.44
CA ALA A 34 -23.13 11.09 -14.98
C ALA A 34 -23.56 11.99 -16.15
N PRO A 35 -24.62 12.82 -15.97
CA PRO A 35 -25.11 13.68 -17.03
C PRO A 35 -24.03 14.65 -17.49
N SER A 36 -24.05 14.93 -18.78
CA SER A 36 -23.14 15.89 -19.38
C SER A 36 -23.48 17.32 -18.93
N ALA A 37 -22.52 18.23 -19.06
CA ALA A 37 -22.73 19.65 -18.78
C ALA A 37 -23.88 20.29 -19.60
N MET A 38 -24.29 19.64 -20.70
CA MET A 38 -25.42 20.03 -21.54
C MET A 38 -26.77 19.51 -21.01
N GLU A 39 -26.77 18.43 -20.24
CA GLU A 39 -27.96 17.81 -19.63
C GLU A 39 -28.26 18.39 -18.24
N SER A 40 -27.24 18.88 -17.52
CA SER A 40 -27.42 19.57 -16.24
C SER A 40 -26.27 20.56 -15.97
N HIS A 41 -26.57 21.86 -16.08
CA HIS A 41 -25.57 22.94 -15.93
C HIS A 41 -24.97 23.07 -14.52
N HIS A 42 -25.60 22.48 -13.51
CA HIS A 42 -25.12 22.49 -12.12
C HIS A 42 -24.50 21.16 -11.67
N ASP A 43 -24.48 20.15 -12.54
CA ASP A 43 -23.96 18.84 -12.19
C ASP A 43 -22.44 18.76 -12.42
N THR A 44 -21.70 18.69 -11.32
CA THR A 44 -20.24 18.55 -11.33
C THR A 44 -19.79 17.10 -11.15
N GLU A 45 -20.71 16.14 -11.02
CA GLU A 45 -20.42 14.74 -10.69
C GLU A 45 -19.49 14.11 -11.75
N ARG A 46 -19.69 14.44 -13.02
CA ARG A 46 -18.81 13.98 -14.11
C ARG A 46 -17.36 14.45 -13.94
N ASN A 47 -17.16 15.72 -13.58
CA ASN A 47 -15.82 16.30 -13.36
C ASN A 47 -15.17 15.76 -12.08
N GLN A 48 -15.96 15.54 -11.03
CA GLN A 48 -15.48 14.93 -9.79
C GLN A 48 -15.01 13.49 -10.04
N ASN A 49 -15.78 12.71 -10.79
CA ASN A 49 -15.40 11.35 -11.15
C ASN A 49 -14.18 11.30 -12.09
N GLU A 50 -14.04 12.24 -13.03
CA GLU A 50 -12.83 12.35 -13.87
C GLU A 50 -11.57 12.66 -13.03
N THR A 51 -11.69 13.58 -12.08
CA THR A 51 -10.60 13.92 -11.15
C THR A 51 -10.22 12.71 -10.29
N LEU A 52 -11.23 11.98 -9.79
CA LEU A 52 -11.03 10.76 -9.02
C LEU A 52 -10.34 9.66 -9.83
N VAL A 53 -10.74 9.45 -11.09
CA VAL A 53 -10.08 8.51 -12.00
C VAL A 53 -8.61 8.88 -12.16
N SER A 54 -8.32 10.15 -12.43
CA SER A 54 -6.94 10.63 -12.61
C SER A 54 -6.08 10.40 -11.36
N ALA A 55 -6.60 10.72 -10.17
CA ALA A 55 -5.91 10.49 -8.90
C ALA A 55 -5.67 9.00 -8.62
N LEU A 56 -6.63 8.13 -8.95
CA LEU A 56 -6.48 6.69 -8.80
C LEU A 56 -5.46 6.10 -9.79
N GLU A 57 -5.39 6.61 -11.02
CA GLU A 57 -4.40 6.22 -12.02
C GLU A 57 -2.99 6.66 -11.62
N GLU A 58 -2.83 7.84 -11.04
CA GLU A 58 -1.55 8.29 -10.46
C GLU A 58 -1.12 7.40 -9.30
N LYS A 59 -2.04 7.09 -8.38
CA LYS A 59 -1.76 6.16 -7.27
C LYS A 59 -1.39 4.76 -7.76
N LEU A 60 -2.03 4.28 -8.83
CA LEU A 60 -1.70 2.98 -9.44
C LEU A 60 -0.26 2.99 -9.98
N LYS A 61 0.16 4.08 -10.62
CA LYS A 61 1.52 4.24 -11.12
C LYS A 61 2.54 4.23 -9.99
N GLU A 62 2.28 4.96 -8.90
CA GLU A 62 3.14 4.93 -7.71
C GLU A 62 3.29 3.52 -7.14
N LEU A 63 2.19 2.75 -7.11
CA LEU A 63 2.20 1.37 -6.63
C LEU A 63 2.98 0.43 -7.56
N ASP A 64 2.90 0.64 -8.87
CA ASP A 64 3.71 -0.09 -9.85
C ASP A 64 5.19 0.24 -9.70
N ASP A 65 5.55 1.50 -9.46
CA ASP A 65 6.92 1.92 -9.17
C ASP A 65 7.44 1.26 -7.89
N LEU A 66 6.65 1.20 -6.81
CA LEU A 66 7.00 0.49 -5.58
C LEU A 66 7.21 -1.01 -5.82
N THR A 67 6.36 -1.63 -6.63
CA THR A 67 6.47 -3.06 -6.95
C THR A 67 7.73 -3.34 -7.77
N ASN A 68 8.05 -2.49 -8.73
CA ASN A 68 9.25 -2.62 -9.57
C ASN A 68 10.55 -2.37 -8.79
N ASN A 69 10.49 -1.56 -7.73
CA ASN A 69 11.62 -1.23 -6.87
C ASN A 69 11.81 -2.21 -5.70
N LEU A 70 10.98 -3.25 -5.58
CA LEU A 70 11.20 -4.30 -4.59
C LEU A 70 12.56 -4.99 -4.83
N PRO A 71 13.36 -5.22 -3.77
CA PRO A 71 14.60 -5.96 -3.92
C PRO A 71 14.31 -7.39 -4.39
N LYS A 72 15.23 -7.98 -5.15
CA LYS A 72 15.08 -9.36 -5.67
C LYS A 72 15.46 -10.44 -4.65
N ASP A 73 16.23 -10.06 -3.64
CA ASP A 73 16.68 -10.93 -2.55
C ASP A 73 17.03 -10.04 -1.34
N ILE A 74 16.75 -10.54 -0.12
CA ILE A 74 17.14 -9.92 1.15
C ILE A 74 18.53 -10.46 1.61
N ASN A 75 19.12 -11.41 0.88
CA ASN A 75 20.41 -12.02 1.23
C ASN A 75 21.60 -11.07 1.07
N GLY A 76 21.97 -10.45 2.19
CA GLY A 76 23.34 -10.01 2.38
C GLY A 76 23.50 -9.30 3.70
N ASN A 77 24.07 -9.99 4.70
CA ASN A 77 24.82 -9.52 5.91
C ASN A 77 24.49 -8.16 6.58
N ASN A 78 23.39 -7.52 6.21
CA ASN A 78 22.95 -6.18 6.55
C ASN A 78 21.48 -6.22 6.99
N ILE A 79 21.01 -7.40 7.44
CA ILE A 79 19.83 -7.58 8.30
C ILE A 79 20.22 -7.10 9.71
N SER A 80 20.77 -5.90 9.79
CA SER A 80 21.02 -5.16 11.01
C SER A 80 19.92 -4.11 11.06
N ARG A 81 18.81 -4.45 11.72
CA ARG A 81 17.86 -3.49 12.31
C ARG A 81 17.50 -2.29 11.41
N GLY A 82 17.06 -2.54 10.18
CA GLY A 82 16.83 -1.48 9.20
C GLY A 82 15.57 -1.70 8.37
N PHE A 83 15.76 -2.16 7.14
CA PHE A 83 14.66 -2.46 6.21
C PHE A 83 14.49 -3.95 5.98
N TRP A 84 13.26 -4.34 5.65
CA TRP A 84 12.87 -5.72 5.35
C TRP A 84 13.08 -6.68 6.52
N SER A 85 13.05 -6.16 7.75
CA SER A 85 13.17 -6.94 8.96
C SER A 85 11.80 -7.27 9.54
N TYR A 86 11.63 -8.54 9.90
CA TYR A 86 10.43 -9.03 10.58
C TYR A 86 10.61 -9.00 12.09
N HIS A 87 9.61 -8.48 12.79
CA HIS A 87 9.58 -8.34 14.23
C HIS A 87 8.28 -8.88 14.80
N GLU A 88 8.40 -9.63 15.89
CA GLU A 88 7.28 -10.10 16.70
C GLU A 88 7.36 -9.44 18.07
N ILE A 89 6.32 -8.71 18.44
CA ILE A 89 6.22 -8.01 19.72
C ILE A 89 5.09 -8.66 20.50
N VAL A 90 5.42 -9.21 21.68
CA VAL A 90 4.44 -9.79 22.60
C VAL A 90 4.23 -8.82 23.76
N LYS A 91 2.97 -8.42 23.98
CA LYS A 91 2.58 -7.61 25.14
C LYS A 91 1.19 -8.02 25.60
N ASP A 92 1.04 -8.28 26.90
CA ASP A 92 -0.24 -8.60 27.55
C ASP A 92 -1.05 -9.67 26.79
N ASP A 93 -0.42 -10.83 26.52
CA ASP A 93 -0.94 -11.96 25.73
C ASP A 93 -1.33 -11.66 24.26
N SER A 94 -1.00 -10.47 23.76
CA SER A 94 -1.20 -10.10 22.35
C SER A 94 0.11 -10.19 21.56
N LEU A 95 0.06 -10.86 20.40
CA LEU A 95 1.17 -10.94 19.44
C LEU A 95 0.95 -9.93 18.32
N LEU A 96 1.89 -9.02 18.15
CA LEU A 96 1.95 -8.07 17.05
C LEU A 96 3.08 -8.45 16.09
N LYS A 97 2.73 -8.70 14.82
CA LYS A 97 3.66 -9.05 13.76
C LYS A 97 3.90 -7.85 12.85
N ILE A 98 5.16 -7.49 12.63
CA ILE A 98 5.53 -6.28 11.89
C ILE A 98 6.64 -6.60 10.90
N ILE A 99 6.59 -5.99 9.72
CA ILE A 99 7.72 -5.89 8.81
C ILE A 99 8.10 -4.41 8.71
N ILE A 100 9.36 -4.09 8.98
CA ILE A 100 9.88 -2.74 8.77
C ILE A 100 10.22 -2.57 7.29
N VAL A 101 9.67 -1.54 6.67
CA VAL A 101 9.78 -1.29 5.23
C VAL A 101 10.25 0.14 4.96
N PRO A 102 10.73 0.45 3.75
CA PRO A 102 10.96 1.82 3.32
C PRO A 102 9.68 2.66 3.31
N ASP A 103 9.84 3.97 3.24
CA ASP A 103 8.72 4.88 3.01
C ASP A 103 8.02 4.55 1.69
N GLY A 104 6.70 4.76 1.64
CA GLY A 104 5.85 4.34 0.51
C GLY A 104 5.25 2.95 0.67
N TYR A 105 5.91 2.03 1.39
CA TYR A 105 5.41 0.66 1.65
C TYR A 105 4.60 0.53 2.96
N GLY A 106 4.79 1.45 3.91
CA GLY A 106 4.12 1.41 5.21
C GLY A 106 2.60 1.66 5.16
N GLY A 107 1.90 1.34 6.25
CA GLY A 107 0.46 1.58 6.42
C GLY A 107 -0.44 0.46 5.89
N ARG A 108 0.15 -0.66 5.45
CA ARG A 108 -0.56 -1.84 4.93
C ARG A 108 -0.57 -2.97 5.94
N GLU A 109 -1.53 -3.87 5.82
CA GLU A 109 -1.65 -5.06 6.66
C GLU A 109 -2.11 -6.25 5.83
N ILE A 110 -1.48 -7.41 6.04
CA ILE A 110 -1.88 -8.69 5.44
C ILE A 110 -1.73 -9.81 6.45
N GLU A 111 -2.76 -10.65 6.60
CA GLU A 111 -2.75 -11.79 7.52
C GLU A 111 -2.30 -11.44 8.97
N GLY A 112 -2.63 -10.23 9.43
CA GLY A 112 -2.24 -9.73 10.76
C GLY A 112 -0.78 -9.25 10.87
N ILE A 113 -0.04 -9.19 9.76
CA ILE A 113 1.31 -8.62 9.64
C ILE A 113 1.20 -7.18 9.16
N LYS A 114 1.71 -6.23 9.95
CA LYS A 114 1.68 -4.81 9.61
C LYS A 114 2.98 -4.37 8.94
N LEU A 115 2.87 -3.67 7.81
CA LEU A 115 3.99 -2.99 7.17
C LEU A 115 4.16 -1.61 7.79
N ILE A 116 5.31 -1.39 8.43
CA ILE A 116 5.59 -0.15 9.15
C ILE A 116 6.80 0.51 8.51
N SER A 117 6.66 1.77 8.10
CA SER A 117 7.80 2.50 7.56
C SER A 117 8.81 2.83 8.66
N LEU A 118 10.10 2.79 8.30
CA LEU A 118 11.19 3.14 9.21
C LEU A 118 11.06 4.55 9.81
N SER A 119 10.43 5.46 9.07
CA SER A 119 10.20 6.84 9.50
C SER A 119 9.23 6.96 10.69
N THR A 120 8.41 5.94 10.96
CA THR A 120 7.42 6.01 12.05
C THR A 120 8.06 5.96 13.45
N PRO A 121 7.45 6.61 14.46
CA PRO A 121 7.91 6.50 15.85
C PRO A 121 7.97 5.06 16.36
N LEU A 122 7.01 4.23 15.93
CA LEU A 122 6.93 2.82 16.31
C LEU A 122 8.12 2.02 15.78
N ALA A 123 8.49 2.19 14.50
CA ALA A 123 9.68 1.54 13.96
C ALA A 123 10.96 1.97 14.70
N ARG A 124 11.10 3.26 15.01
CA ARG A 124 12.26 3.77 15.77
C ARG A 124 12.37 3.11 17.14
N SER A 125 11.27 3.05 17.90
CA SER A 125 11.27 2.39 19.21
C SER A 125 11.65 0.91 19.14
N ILE A 126 11.24 0.20 18.08
CA ILE A 126 11.57 -1.21 17.89
C ILE A 126 13.07 -1.41 17.58
N LEU A 127 13.66 -0.52 16.78
CA LEU A 127 15.06 -0.66 16.36
C LEU A 127 16.07 -0.17 17.41
N GLU A 128 15.66 0.76 18.27
CA GLU A 128 16.45 1.27 19.39
C GLU A 128 16.48 0.32 20.60
N THR A 129 15.59 -0.69 20.65
CA THR A 129 15.57 -1.76 21.67
C THR A 129 16.59 -2.85 21.34
#